data_AF-A0A2N2FV37-F1
#
_entry.id   AF-A0A2N2FV37-F1
#
_cell.length_a   1.000
_cell.length_b   1.000
_cell.length_c   1.000
_cell.angle_alpha   90.00
_cell.angle_beta   90.00
_cell.angle_gamma   90.00
#
_symmetry.space_group_name_H-M   'P 1'
#
loop_
_entity.id
_entity.type
_entity.pdbx_description
1 polymer ?
#
loop_
_entity_poly.entity_id
_entity_poly.type
_entity_poly.pdbx_seq_one_letter_code
_entity_poly.pdbx_strand_id
1 'polypeptide(L)' 'MEWISINEQLPREEERVLLYTPEMVFGDDHACVGTRAAILSCQPLFTHWLPLPIGPTGSAKRPCFRD' A
#
# COMPACT_ATOMS: atom_id res chain seq x y z
N MET A 1 -5.83 14.21 0.02
CA MET A 1 -5.60 12.77 0.14
C MET A 1 -5.04 12.55 1.54
N GLU A 2 -5.68 11.71 2.34
CA GLU A 2 -5.37 11.56 3.77
C GLU A 2 -5.07 10.09 4.09
N TRP A 3 -4.11 9.86 4.98
CA TRP A 3 -3.78 8.53 5.49
C TRP A 3 -4.90 8.02 6.39
N ILE A 4 -5.34 6.79 6.16
CA ILE A 4 -6.45 6.15 6.87
C ILE A 4 -5.89 5.04 7.73
N SER A 5 -6.22 5.05 9.03
CA SER A 5 -5.79 3.99 9.95
C SER A 5 -6.46 2.66 9.59
N ILE A 6 -5.69 1.57 9.61
CA ILE A 6 -6.24 0.22 9.37
C ILE A 6 -7.26 -0.21 10.45
N ASN A 7 -7.23 0.44 11.61
CA ASN A 7 -8.17 0.19 12.71
C ASN A 7 -9.50 0.93 12.53
N GLU A 8 -9.52 2.02 11.76
CA GLU A 8 -10.73 2.78 11.46
C GLU A 8 -11.44 2.20 10.25
N GLN A 9 -10.69 1.93 9.18
CA GLN A 9 -11.22 1.44 7.94
C GLN A 9 -10.17 0.64 7.17
N LEU A 10 -10.59 -0.45 6.54
CA LEU A 10 -9.77 -1.19 5.57
C LEU A 10 -10.11 -0.76 4.14
N PRO A 11 -9.14 -0.83 3.21
CA PRO A 11 -9.42 -0.61 1.80
C PRO A 11 -10.38 -1.66 1.26
N ARG A 12 -11.00 -1.38 0.10
CA ARG A 12 -11.84 -2.39 -0.56
C ARG A 12 -10.98 -3.60 -0.98
N GLU A 13 -11.64 -4.74 -1.17
CA GLU A 13 -10.96 -6.04 -1.32
C GLU A 13 -9.91 -6.06 -2.44
N GLU A 14 -10.24 -5.51 -3.61
CA GLU A 14 -9.36 -5.48 -4.79
C GLU A 14 -8.68 -4.11 -5.00
N GLU A 15 -8.83 -3.18 -4.06
CA GLU A 15 -8.28 -1.83 -4.19
C GLU A 15 -6.78 -1.83 -3.91
N ARG A 16 -6.00 -1.32 -4.88
CA ARG A 16 -4.57 -1.09 -4.68
C ARG A 16 -4.36 0.23 -3.96
N VAL A 17 -3.68 0.13 -2.83
CA VAL A 17 -3.41 1.25 -1.92
C VAL A 17 -1.93 1.28 -1.56
N LEU A 18 -1.44 2.44 -1.16
CA LEU A 18 -0.14 2.55 -0.52
C LEU A 18 -0.30 2.22 0.96
N LEU A 19 0.41 1.20 1.43
CA LEU A 19 0.43 0.79 2.84
C LEU A 19 1.65 1.38 3.52
N TYR A 20 1.47 1.90 4.73
CA TYR A 20 2.53 2.45 5.57
C TYR A 20 2.82 1.54 6.76
N THR A 21 4.10 1.37 7.06
CA THR A 21 4.61 0.68 8.25
C THR A 21 5.67 1.53 8.95
N PRO A 22 5.64 1.65 10.29
CA PRO A 22 6.73 2.26 11.04
C PRO A 22 8.00 1.38 11.04
N GLU A 23 7.87 0.10 10.68
CA GLU A 23 8.96 -0.86 10.70
C GLU A 23 9.84 -0.74 9.45
N MET A 24 11.15 -0.91 9.62
CA MET A 24 12.12 -0.91 8.51
C MET A 24 12.21 -2.30 7.86
N VAL A 25 11.07 -2.81 7.38
CA VAL A 25 10.98 -4.13 6.73
C VAL A 25 11.26 -4.09 5.23
N PHE A 26 11.13 -2.91 4.60
CA PHE A 26 11.40 -2.71 3.17
C PHE A 26 12.69 -1.89 2.94
N GLY A 27 13.68 -2.04 3.83
CA GLY A 27 14.90 -1.22 3.81
C GLY A 27 14.62 0.20 4.33
N ASP A 28 15.03 1.21 3.57
CA ASP A 28 14.77 2.63 3.89
C ASP A 28 13.32 3.07 3.58
N ASP A 29 12.56 2.22 2.87
CA ASP A 29 11.17 2.50 2.54
C ASP A 29 10.23 2.06 3.66
N HIS A 30 9.42 3.01 4.15
CA HIS A 30 8.37 2.77 5.16
C HIS A 30 7.00 2.50 4.52
N ALA A 31 6.94 2.29 3.21
CA ALA A 31 5.69 2.08 2.50
C ALA A 31 5.83 1.10 1.34
N CYS A 32 4.76 0.37 1.06
CA CYS A 32 4.69 -0.51 -0.10
C CYS A 32 3.28 -0.48 -0.72
N VAL A 33 3.13 -0.87 -1.98
CA VAL A 33 1.81 -0.98 -2.61
C VAL A 33 1.22 -2.35 -2.31
N GLY A 34 0.01 -2.37 -1.74
CA GLY A 34 -0.67 -3.61 -1.36
C GLY A 34 -2.19 -3.50 -1.49
N THR A 35 -2.87 -4.50 -0.93
CA THR A 35 -4.34 -4.59 -0.89
C THR A 35 -4.78 -4.93 0.53
N ARG A 36 -6.11 -5.02 0.75
CA ARG A 36 -6.67 -5.50 2.02
C ARG A 36 -6.08 -6.84 2.47
N ALA A 37 -5.86 -7.78 1.54
CA ALA A 37 -5.28 -9.08 1.86
C ALA A 37 -3.86 -8.97 2.42
N ALA A 38 -3.05 -8.03 1.92
CA ALA A 38 -1.70 -7.79 2.44
C ALA A 38 -1.74 -7.25 3.88
N ILE A 39 -2.69 -6.35 4.20
CA ILE A 39 -2.88 -5.86 5.57
C ILE A 39 -3.21 -7.03 6.50
N LEU A 40 -4.19 -7.86 6.12
CA LEU A 40 -4.68 -8.96 6.97
C LEU A 40 -3.63 -10.06 7.17
N SER A 41 -2.86 -10.40 6.15
CA SER A 41 -1.82 -11.43 6.23
C SER A 41 -0.58 -10.99 7.01
N CYS A 42 -0.33 -9.68 7.12
CA CYS A 42 0.88 -9.14 7.74
C CYS A 42 0.61 -8.35 9.02
N GLN A 43 -0.54 -8.49 9.69
CA GLN A 43 -0.77 -7.78 10.97
C GLN A 43 0.24 -8.23 12.05
N PRO A 44 0.84 -7.31 12.84
CA PRO A 44 0.55 -5.87 12.96
C PRO A 44 1.51 -4.94 12.19
N LEU A 45 2.03 -5.36 11.02
CA LEU A 45 3.08 -4.63 10.29
C LEU A 45 2.60 -3.28 9.75
N PHE A 46 1.42 -3.22 9.14
CA PHE A 46 0.89 -2.01 8.52
C PHE A 46 -0.01 -1.26 9.50
N THR A 47 0.11 0.07 9.52
CA THR A 47 -0.69 0.92 10.44
C THR A 47 -1.66 1.82 9.70
N HIS A 48 -1.29 2.28 8.51
CA HIS A 48 -2.10 3.20 7.70
C HIS A 48 -2.08 2.81 6.23
N TRP A 49 -3.07 3.27 5.49
CA TRP A 49 -3.10 3.16 4.04
C TRP A 49 -3.58 4.46 3.38
N LEU A 50 -3.21 4.63 2.12
CA LEU A 50 -3.57 5.77 1.30
C LEU A 50 -4.13 5.24 -0.03
N PRO A 51 -5.33 5.68 -0.46
CA PRO A 51 -5.84 5.30 -1.78
C PRO A 51 -4.87 5.80 -2.84
N LEU A 52 -4.57 4.96 -3.83
CA LEU A 52 -3.78 5.42 -4.95
C LEU A 52 -4.61 6.38 -5.81
N PRO A 53 -4.02 7.44 -6.37
CA PRO A 53 -4.73 8.28 -7.30
C PRO A 53 -5.18 7.43 -8.48
N ILE A 54 -6.44 7.59 -8.90
CA ILE A 54 -6.91 7.07 -10.17
C ILE A 54 -6.12 7.85 -11.23
N GLY A 55 -5.01 7.28 -11.68
CA GLY A 55 -4.12 7.94 -12.63
C GLY A 55 -4.87 8.30 -13.91
N PRO A 56 -4.33 9.22 -14.74
CA PRO A 56 -4.78 9.30 -16.12
C PRO A 56 -4.55 7.90 -16.72
N THR A 57 -5.56 7.33 -17.37
CA THR A 57 -5.41 6.08 -18.14
C THR A 57 -4.25 6.23 -19.14
N GLY A 58 -3.07 5.73 -18.80
CA GLY A 58 -1.91 5.72 -19.69
C GLY A 58 -0.57 5.96 -18.98
N SER A 59 0.31 4.97 -19.05
CA SER A 59 1.76 5.07 -18.79
C SER A 59 2.27 4.81 -17.37
N ALA A 60 1.89 3.69 -16.76
CA ALA A 60 2.81 2.96 -15.87
C ALA A 60 3.52 1.86 -16.67
N LYS A 61 4.26 2.22 -17.72
CA LYS A 61 5.30 1.35 -18.27
C LYS A 61 6.46 1.36 -17.30
N ARG A 62 6.54 0.36 -16.45
CA ARG A 62 7.74 -0.47 -16.22
C ARG A 62 7.43 -1.48 -15.10
N PRO A 63 7.39 -2.80 -15.39
CA PRO A 63 7.61 -3.78 -14.34
C PRO A 63 9.04 -3.58 -13.84
N CYS A 64 9.21 -3.33 -12.54
CA CYS A 64 10.51 -3.46 -11.89
C CYS A 64 10.83 -4.96 -11.85
N PHE A 65 11.45 -5.48 -12.91
CA PHE A 65 12.27 -6.68 -12.84
C PHE A 65 13.69 -6.24 -13.21
N ARG A 66 14.57 -6.22 -12.21
CA ARG A 66 16.01 -6.12 -12.40
C ARG A 66 16.51 -7.47 -12.95
N ASP A 67 17.51 -7.35 -13.83
CA ASP A 67 18.33 -8.39 -14.46
C ASP A 67 18.79 -9.49 -13.48
#